data_AF-A0A7C3EEN2-F1
#
_entry.id   AF-A0A7C3EEN2-F1
#
_cell.length_a   1.000
_cell.length_b   1.000
_cell.length_c   1.000
_cell.angle_alpha   90.00
_cell.angle_beta   90.00
_cell.angle_gamma   90.00
#
_symmetry.space_group_name_H-M   'P 1'
#
loop_
_entity.id
_entity.type
_entity.pdbx_description
1 polymer ?
#
loop_
_entity_poly.entity_id
_entity_poly.type
_entity_poly.pdbx_seq_one_letter_code
_entity_poly.pdbx_strand_id
1 'polypeptide(L)'
;MIWRLRTFLLLLALAGCGEDAAPQGEDYGNLFASPAGLELVAEEHPSGWGRADCFFCHPAQRLHLVNRSGVADLDLEFIRNLVRNQGEASCASCHGTNGVAP
;
A
#
# COMPACT_ATOMS: atom_id res chain seq x y z
N MET A 1 -37.12 29.21 -17.30
CA MET A 1 -35.65 29.29 -17.46
C MET A 1 -34.88 28.78 -16.23
N ILE A 2 -35.35 29.06 -15.00
CA ILE A 2 -34.64 28.72 -13.74
C ILE A 2 -34.47 27.20 -13.51
N TRP A 3 -35.45 26.39 -13.91
CA TRP A 3 -35.39 24.92 -13.77
C TRP A 3 -34.32 24.27 -14.65
N ARG A 4 -34.11 24.78 -15.87
CA ARG A 4 -33.08 24.27 -16.79
C ARG A 4 -31.68 24.53 -16.27
N LEU A 5 -31.47 25.68 -15.62
CA LEU A 5 -30.18 26.03 -14.99
C LEU A 5 -29.87 25.13 -13.78
N ARG A 6 -30.87 24.80 -12.97
CA ARG A 6 -30.72 23.88 -11.83
C ARG A 6 -30.38 22.45 -12.26
N THR A 7 -31.06 21.94 -13.29
CA THR A 7 -30.76 20.61 -13.85
C THR A 7 -29.36 20.57 -14.47
N PHE A 8 -28.95 21.64 -15.15
CA PHE A 8 -27.61 21.73 -15.75
C PHE A 8 -26.49 21.76 -14.70
N LEU A 9 -26.67 22.50 -13.60
CA LEU A 9 -25.73 22.53 -12.46
C LEU A 9 -25.63 21.18 -11.76
N LEU A 10 -26.74 20.43 -11.63
CA LEU A 10 -26.74 19.09 -11.06
C LEU A 10 -25.96 18.08 -11.94
N LEU A 11 -26.07 18.20 -13.27
CA LEU A 11 -25.33 17.35 -14.21
C LEU A 11 -23.83 17.67 -14.25
N LEU A 12 -23.45 18.94 -14.12
CA LEU A 12 -22.04 19.35 -13.98
C LEU A 12 -21.41 18.82 -12.68
N ALA A 13 -22.15 18.79 -11.58
CA ALA A 13 -21.66 18.23 -10.32
C ALA A 13 -21.43 16.71 -10.38
N LEU A 14 -22.19 16.00 -11.23
CA LEU A 14 -22.03 14.55 -11.44
C LEU A 14 -20.90 14.21 -12.44
N ALA A 15 -20.46 15.16 -13.26
CA ALA A 15 -19.40 14.95 -14.25
C ALA A 15 -17.97 15.08 -13.67
N GLY A 16 -17.81 15.47 -12.40
CA GLY A 16 -16.51 15.68 -11.75
C GLY A 16 -15.92 14.47 -11.00
N CYS A 17 -16.68 13.38 -10.86
CA CYS A 17 -16.23 12.17 -10.17
C CYS A 17 -15.88 11.08 -11.18
N GLY A 18 -14.67 11.11 -11.73
CA GLY A 18 -14.25 10.09 -12.68
C GLY A 18 -12.81 10.27 -13.13
N GLU A 19 -11.91 10.60 -12.21
CA GLU A 19 -10.50 10.37 -12.49
C GLU A 19 -10.17 8.96 -11.98
N ASP A 20 -10.02 8.02 -12.90
CA ASP A 20 -9.50 6.67 -12.64
C ASP A 20 -8.01 6.79 -12.28
N ALA A 21 -7.71 7.43 -11.15
CA ALA A 21 -6.38 7.43 -10.59
C ALA A 21 -6.05 5.99 -10.18
N ALA A 22 -4.98 5.45 -10.77
CA ALA A 22 -4.48 4.13 -10.38
C ALA A 22 -4.29 4.10 -8.85
N PRO A 23 -4.75 3.04 -8.15
CA PRO A 23 -4.59 2.93 -6.71
C PRO A 23 -3.12 3.11 -6.31
N GLN A 24 -2.83 4.19 -5.57
CA GLN A 24 -1.45 4.53 -5.19
C GLN A 24 -0.91 3.67 -4.03
N GLY A 25 -1.79 2.91 -3.36
CA GLY A 25 -1.44 2.12 -2.20
C GLY A 25 -1.02 2.95 -0.99
N GLU A 26 -0.44 2.29 -0.01
CA GLU A 26 0.26 2.94 1.10
C GLU A 26 1.61 3.48 0.62
N ASP A 27 2.08 4.56 1.25
CA ASP A 27 3.31 5.25 0.89
C ASP A 27 4.20 5.44 2.13
N TYR A 28 5.35 4.77 2.10
CA TYR A 28 6.41 4.86 3.09
C TYR A 28 7.72 5.34 2.46
N GLY A 29 7.66 5.92 1.26
CA GLY A 29 8.83 6.31 0.47
C GLY A 29 9.63 5.12 -0.06
N ASN A 30 10.92 5.35 -0.31
CA ASN A 30 11.86 4.31 -0.73
C ASN A 30 12.47 3.65 0.51
N LEU A 31 12.07 2.41 0.81
CA LEU A 31 12.60 1.66 1.97
C LEU A 31 14.12 1.45 1.90
N PHE A 32 14.71 1.34 0.70
CA PHE A 32 16.17 1.25 0.57
C PHE A 32 16.91 2.54 0.93
N ALA A 33 16.20 3.65 1.14
CA ALA A 33 16.77 4.89 1.66
C ALA A 33 16.82 4.91 3.20
N SER A 34 16.12 4.00 3.90
CA SER A 34 16.24 3.87 5.35
C SER A 34 17.49 3.04 5.71
N PRO A 35 18.11 3.27 6.88
CA PRO A 35 19.20 2.43 7.36
C PRO A 35 18.87 0.94 7.47
N ALA A 36 17.62 0.59 7.80
CA ALA A 36 17.17 -0.80 7.94
C ALA A 36 16.80 -1.46 6.59
N GLY A 37 16.56 -0.66 5.55
CA GLY A 37 16.23 -1.18 4.23
C GLY A 37 14.85 -1.84 4.22
N LEU A 38 14.80 -3.10 3.75
CA LEU A 38 13.54 -3.86 3.70
C LEU A 38 13.17 -4.50 5.05
N GLU A 39 14.15 -4.75 5.92
CA GLU A 39 13.89 -5.37 7.21
C GLU A 39 13.27 -4.36 8.17
N LEU A 40 12.21 -4.79 8.87
CA LEU A 40 11.58 -3.97 9.88
C LEU A 40 12.45 -3.97 11.14
N VAL A 41 12.63 -2.78 11.72
CA VAL A 41 13.29 -2.59 13.01
C VAL A 41 12.38 -1.80 13.96
N ALA A 42 12.59 -1.97 15.27
CA ALA A 42 11.74 -1.37 16.30
C ALA A 42 11.67 0.16 16.19
N GLU A 43 12.79 0.79 15.83
CA GLU A 43 12.94 2.23 15.70
C GLU A 43 12.12 2.82 14.54
N GLU A 44 11.99 2.07 13.45
CA GLU A 44 11.28 2.51 12.23
C GLU A 44 9.81 2.03 12.19
N HIS A 45 9.46 1.04 13.01
CA HIS A 45 8.10 0.48 13.08
C HIS A 45 7.50 0.39 14.50
N PRO A 46 7.57 1.46 15.33
CA PRO A 46 7.28 1.36 16.78
C PRO A 46 5.86 0.94 17.11
N SER A 47 4.86 1.35 16.31
CA SER A 47 3.45 0.99 16.54
C SER A 47 3.12 -0.45 16.16
N GLY A 48 3.86 -1.02 15.22
CA GLY A 48 3.64 -2.37 14.68
C GLY A 48 4.62 -3.41 15.22
N TRP A 49 5.70 -2.99 15.87
CA TRP A 49 6.75 -3.88 16.35
C TRP A 49 6.23 -4.97 17.30
N GLY A 50 6.68 -6.20 17.11
CA GLY A 50 6.29 -7.37 17.89
C GLY A 50 4.96 -8.00 17.49
N ARG A 51 4.33 -7.54 16.39
CA ARG A 51 3.06 -8.10 15.90
C ARG A 51 3.26 -9.04 14.71
N ALA A 52 2.48 -10.11 14.69
CA ALA A 52 2.43 -11.05 13.57
C ALA A 52 1.30 -10.75 12.56
N ASP A 53 0.28 -10.00 12.98
CA ASP A 53 -0.92 -9.71 12.18
C ASP A 53 -0.77 -8.43 11.33
N CYS A 54 0.12 -8.51 10.34
CA CYS A 54 0.51 -7.38 9.48
C CYS A 54 -0.70 -6.66 8.86
N PHE A 55 -1.72 -7.40 8.40
CA PHE A 55 -2.86 -6.84 7.68
C PHE A 55 -3.83 -6.07 8.57
N PHE A 56 -3.67 -6.13 9.89
CA PHE A 56 -4.41 -5.27 10.80
C PHE A 56 -4.09 -3.79 10.54
N CYS A 57 -2.82 -3.46 10.33
CA CYS A 57 -2.38 -2.10 10.02
C CYS A 57 -2.27 -1.86 8.52
N HIS A 58 -1.87 -2.88 7.75
CA HIS A 58 -1.51 -2.75 6.34
C HIS A 58 -2.36 -3.68 5.45
N PRO A 59 -3.55 -3.26 5.02
CA PRO A 59 -4.42 -4.13 4.24
C PRO A 59 -3.75 -4.59 2.93
N ALA A 60 -3.75 -5.89 2.67
CA ALA A 60 -3.03 -6.49 1.54
C ALA A 60 -3.32 -5.82 0.19
N GLN A 61 -4.57 -5.36 -0.03
CA GLN A 61 -4.99 -4.67 -1.25
C GLN A 61 -4.40 -3.27 -1.44
N ARG A 62 -3.67 -2.73 -0.46
CA ARG A 62 -3.01 -1.41 -0.53
C ARG A 62 -1.49 -1.51 -0.59
N LEU A 63 -0.92 -2.71 -0.45
CA LEU A 63 0.52 -2.93 -0.45
C LEU A 63 1.03 -3.29 -1.85
N HIS A 64 2.30 -2.99 -2.12
CA HIS A 64 3.03 -3.39 -3.34
C HIS A 64 2.34 -2.98 -4.65
N LEU A 65 1.67 -1.83 -4.66
CA LEU A 65 0.98 -1.31 -5.84
C LEU A 65 1.88 -0.45 -6.74
N VAL A 66 2.81 0.29 -6.12
CA VAL A 66 3.72 1.20 -6.81
C VAL A 66 5.15 0.88 -6.40
N ASN A 67 6.04 0.82 -7.40
CA ASN A 67 7.46 0.60 -7.16
C ASN A 67 8.09 1.92 -6.69
N ARG A 68 8.35 2.03 -5.40
CA ARG A 68 9.03 3.18 -4.77
C ARG A 68 10.50 2.93 -4.47
N SER A 69 10.98 1.72 -4.78
CA SER A 69 12.30 1.25 -4.41
C SER A 69 13.42 1.81 -5.30
N GLY A 70 13.07 2.25 -6.52
CA GLY A 70 14.04 2.65 -7.55
C GLY A 70 14.68 1.47 -8.29
N VAL A 71 14.34 0.21 -7.96
CA VAL A 71 14.78 -0.97 -8.71
C VAL A 71 13.99 -1.05 -10.01
N ALA A 72 14.68 -0.95 -11.16
CA ALA A 72 14.03 -0.82 -12.47
C ALA A 72 13.01 -1.94 -12.79
N ASP A 73 13.33 -3.18 -12.41
CA ASP A 73 12.58 -4.38 -12.79
C ASP A 73 11.97 -5.11 -11.59
N LEU A 74 11.54 -4.37 -10.56
CA LEU A 74 10.86 -4.98 -9.41
C LEU A 74 9.51 -5.55 -9.84
N ASP A 75 9.40 -6.89 -9.84
CA ASP A 75 8.18 -7.59 -10.21
C ASP A 75 7.12 -7.51 -9.09
N LEU A 76 6.35 -6.43 -9.11
CA LEU A 76 5.26 -6.22 -8.17
C LEU A 76 4.11 -7.23 -8.38
N GLU A 77 3.94 -7.77 -9.58
CA GLU A 77 2.90 -8.77 -9.81
C GLU A 77 3.24 -10.08 -9.10
N PHE A 78 4.48 -10.55 -9.24
CA PHE A 78 4.99 -11.69 -8.47
C PHE A 78 4.82 -11.47 -6.96
N ILE A 79 5.23 -10.31 -6.43
CA ILE A 79 5.12 -10.01 -4.99
C ILE A 79 3.66 -10.05 -4.53
N ARG A 80 2.74 -9.42 -5.28
CA ARG A 80 1.31 -9.46 -4.95
C ARG A 80 0.74 -10.88 -5.05
N ASN A 81 1.19 -11.68 -6.00
CA ASN A 81 0.79 -13.07 -6.14
C ASN A 81 1.30 -13.92 -4.96
N LEU A 82 2.52 -13.67 -4.48
CA LEU A 82 3.09 -14.29 -3.30
C LEU A 82 2.23 -14.00 -2.06
N VAL A 83 1.95 -12.72 -1.80
CA VAL A 83 1.11 -12.27 -0.68
C VAL A 83 -0.31 -12.85 -0.78
N ARG A 84 -0.91 -12.88 -1.98
CA ARG A 84 -2.24 -13.44 -2.18
C ARG A 84 -2.29 -14.95 -1.88
N ASN A 85 -1.24 -15.68 -2.24
CA ASN A 85 -1.22 -17.14 -2.13
C ASN A 85 -0.79 -17.63 -0.73
N GLN A 86 0.09 -16.89 -0.07
CA GLN A 86 0.70 -17.30 1.21
C GLN A 86 0.23 -16.45 2.41
N GLY A 87 -0.47 -15.35 2.16
CA GLY A 87 -0.93 -14.44 3.20
C GLY A 87 0.22 -13.80 3.98
N GLU A 88 -0.05 -13.43 5.23
CA GLU A 88 0.90 -12.74 6.13
C GLU A 88 2.19 -13.53 6.36
N ALA A 89 2.15 -14.87 6.25
CA ALA A 89 3.34 -15.71 6.40
C ALA A 89 4.45 -15.37 5.40
N SER A 90 4.10 -14.82 4.23
CA SER A 90 5.09 -14.38 3.24
C SER A 90 5.85 -13.11 3.62
N CYS A 91 5.29 -12.25 4.48
CA CYS A 91 5.86 -10.95 4.81
C CYS A 91 7.29 -11.08 5.36
N ALA A 92 7.49 -12.05 6.26
CA ALA A 92 8.77 -12.25 6.93
C ALA A 92 9.90 -12.73 6.01
N SER A 93 9.58 -13.21 4.80
CA SER A 93 10.60 -13.61 3.82
C SER A 93 11.42 -12.44 3.28
N CYS A 94 10.87 -11.21 3.35
CA CYS A 94 11.54 -9.99 2.87
C CYS A 94 11.67 -8.92 3.96
N HIS A 95 10.73 -8.86 4.90
CA HIS A 95 10.65 -7.80 5.91
C HIS A 95 11.15 -8.21 7.31
N GLY A 96 11.64 -9.44 7.46
CA GLY A 96 12.07 -9.99 8.74
C GLY A 96 10.90 -10.36 9.66
N THR A 97 11.20 -10.75 10.90
CA THR A 97 10.19 -11.29 11.82
C THR A 97 9.33 -10.22 12.51
N ASN A 98 9.56 -8.93 12.22
CA ASN A 98 8.93 -7.81 12.92
C ASN A 98 9.07 -7.89 14.46
N GLY A 99 10.19 -8.43 14.96
CA GLY A 99 10.44 -8.60 16.39
C GLY A 99 9.59 -9.67 17.08
N VAL A 100 8.82 -10.46 16.32
CA VAL A 100 8.09 -11.61 16.87
C VAL A 100 9.12 -12.68 17.26
N ALA A 101 9.12 -13.06 18.54
CA ALA A 101 9.98 -14.12 19.05
C ALA A 101 9.57 -15.49 18.48
N PRO A 102 10.50 -16.46 18.34
CA PRO A 102 10.21 -17.82 17.88
C PRO A 102 9.18 -18.56 18.73
#